data_AF-A0A2U8FBE1-F1
#
_entry.id   AF-A0A2U8FBE1-F1
#
_cell.length_a   1.000
_cell.length_b   1.000
_cell.length_c   1.000
_cell.angle_alpha   90.00
_cell.angle_beta   90.00
_cell.angle_gamma   90.00
#
_symmetry.space_group_name_H-M   'P 1'
#
loop_
_entity.id
_entity.type
_entity.pdbx_description
1 polymer ?
#
loop_
_entity_poly.entity_id
_entity_poly.type
_entity_poly.pdbx_seq_one_letter_code
_entity_poly.pdbx_strand_id
1 'polypeptide(L)'
;MYPNSSGGGGLIEPFVNWDKLIRCPYHWADDVACMYEDKIDICSIRGDNYFMFGFHPIHIFLNTASLEQYENAKPFMKDTQKLREKCGNSLNGAKSVLERLLG
;
A
#
# COMPACT_ATOMS: atom_id res chain seq x y z
N MET A 1 26.59 -6.16 11.14
CA MET A 1 25.50 -5.97 12.13
C MET A 1 24.48 -5.08 11.43
N TYR A 2 23.40 -5.66 10.91
CA TYR A 2 22.36 -4.88 10.21
C TYR A 2 21.49 -4.19 11.26
N PRO A 3 21.26 -2.87 11.17
CA PRO A 3 20.42 -2.18 12.12
C PRO A 3 19.00 -2.72 12.01
N ASN A 4 18.37 -2.96 13.17
CA ASN A 4 16.94 -3.26 13.27
C ASN A 4 16.15 -2.11 12.64
N SER A 5 15.68 -2.30 11.40
CA SER A 5 14.58 -1.54 10.85
C SER A 5 13.28 -2.14 11.38
N SER A 6 12.49 -1.34 12.07
CA SER A 6 11.14 -1.68 12.55
C SER A 6 10.21 -1.90 11.35
N GLY A 7 10.33 -3.06 10.74
CA GLY A 7 9.69 -3.47 9.50
C GLY A 7 10.51 -4.62 8.92
N GLY A 8 10.01 -5.85 9.08
CA GLY A 8 10.67 -7.05 8.57
C GLY A 8 10.71 -7.02 7.05
N GLY A 9 11.77 -6.46 6.48
CA GLY A 9 11.93 -6.29 5.04
C GLY A 9 13.40 -6.34 4.67
N GLY A 10 14.02 -7.50 4.82
CA GLY A 10 15.21 -7.81 4.03
C GLY A 10 14.82 -8.02 2.56
N LEU A 11 15.81 -8.22 1.68
CA LEU A 11 15.56 -8.80 0.35
C LEU A 11 15.05 -10.24 0.54
N ILE A 12 13.74 -10.40 0.61
CA ILE A 12 13.11 -11.72 0.78
C ILE A 12 12.47 -12.08 -0.56
N GLU A 13 13.08 -13.03 -1.24
CA GLU A 13 12.55 -13.65 -2.45
C GLU A 13 11.47 -14.68 -2.09
N PRO A 14 10.57 -15.05 -3.03
CA PRO A 14 9.64 -16.14 -2.82
C PRO A 14 10.36 -17.44 -2.45
N PHE A 15 9.84 -18.17 -1.47
CA PHE A 15 10.46 -19.41 -0.99
C PHE A 15 9.43 -20.51 -0.72
N VAL A 16 9.86 -21.77 -0.82
CA VAL A 16 9.05 -22.93 -0.45
C VAL A 16 9.08 -23.09 1.07
N ASN A 17 7.91 -23.04 1.69
CA ASN A 17 7.75 -23.23 3.13
C ASN A 17 7.62 -24.72 3.48
N TRP A 18 7.71 -25.07 4.77
CA TRP A 18 7.65 -26.46 5.26
C TRP A 18 6.35 -27.20 4.90
N ASP A 19 5.27 -26.46 4.69
CA ASP A 19 3.95 -26.94 4.23
C ASP A 19 3.87 -27.13 2.70
N LYS A 20 4.99 -26.97 1.99
CA LYS A 20 5.12 -27.03 0.52
C LYS A 20 4.41 -25.91 -0.23
N LEU A 21 3.92 -24.87 0.45
CA LEU A 21 3.40 -23.67 -0.18
C LEU A 21 4.54 -22.71 -0.53
N ILE A 22 4.39 -21.98 -1.64
CA ILE A 22 5.28 -20.86 -1.95
C ILE A 22 4.81 -19.66 -1.15
N ARG A 23 5.65 -19.15 -0.26
CA ARG A 23 5.41 -17.89 0.43
C ARG A 23 6.02 -16.77 -0.39
N CYS A 24 5.17 -15.82 -0.78
CA CYS A 24 5.55 -14.61 -1.49
C CYS A 24 5.45 -13.43 -0.52
N PRO A 25 6.59 -12.92 0.01
CA PRO A 25 6.59 -11.77 0.90
C PRO A 25 6.12 -10.52 0.16
N TYR A 26 5.30 -9.70 0.81
CA TYR A 26 4.99 -8.34 0.35
C TYR A 26 5.96 -7.34 0.97
N HIS A 27 6.20 -6.24 0.26
CA HIS A 27 7.19 -5.21 0.65
C HIS A 27 6.53 -3.89 1.04
N TRP A 28 5.31 -3.65 0.57
CA TRP A 28 4.57 -2.43 0.83
C TRP A 28 3.07 -2.70 0.68
N ALA A 29 2.25 -2.01 1.47
CA ALA A 29 0.79 -2.01 1.34
C ALA A 29 0.24 -0.61 1.61
N ASP A 30 -0.85 -0.24 0.93
CA ASP A 30 -1.41 1.12 0.97
C ASP A 30 -1.99 1.52 2.34
N ASP A 31 -2.63 0.60 3.04
CA ASP A 31 -3.14 0.77 4.40
C ASP A 31 -1.99 0.92 5.41
N VAL A 32 -0.98 0.05 5.31
CA VAL A 32 0.23 0.10 6.13
C VAL A 32 0.97 1.41 5.89
N ALA A 33 1.10 1.85 4.64
CA ALA A 33 1.74 3.13 4.30
C ALA A 33 1.02 4.35 4.87
N CYS A 34 -0.27 4.24 5.23
CA CYS A 34 -0.99 5.30 5.93
C CYS A 34 -0.69 5.35 7.44
N MET A 35 -0.06 4.32 8.01
CA MET A 35 0.35 4.25 9.42
C MET A 35 1.70 4.91 9.69
N TYR A 36 2.51 5.13 8.65
CA TYR A 36 3.85 5.72 8.77
C TYR A 36 3.84 7.19 8.31
N GLU A 37 4.50 8.07 9.08
CA GLU A 37 4.67 9.49 8.73
C GLU A 37 5.61 9.63 7.52
N ASP A 38 6.75 8.95 7.56
CA ASP A 38 7.72 8.91 6.47
C ASP A 38 7.34 7.84 5.45
N LYS A 39 6.54 8.23 4.46
CA LYS A 39 6.13 7.32 3.39
C LYS A 39 7.32 6.96 2.50
N ILE A 40 7.56 5.66 2.37
CA ILE A 40 8.51 5.11 1.43
C ILE A 40 8.05 5.42 0.00
N ASP A 41 8.92 6.04 -0.80
CA ASP A 41 8.69 6.23 -2.24
C ASP A 41 8.92 4.91 -2.99
N ILE A 42 7.85 4.12 -3.14
CA ILE A 42 7.91 2.85 -3.85
C ILE A 42 8.24 2.99 -5.33
N CYS A 43 8.04 4.18 -5.92
CA CYS A 43 8.38 4.41 -7.33
C CYS A 43 9.91 4.41 -7.52
N SER A 44 10.66 4.86 -6.52
CA SER A 44 12.13 4.85 -6.51
C SER A 44 12.73 3.46 -6.25
N ILE A 45 11.96 2.54 -5.68
CA ILE A 45 12.41 1.19 -5.30
C ILE A 45 12.19 0.18 -6.42
N ARG A 46 11.36 0.51 -7.41
CA ARG A 46 11.12 -0.31 -8.60
C ARG A 46 12.43 -0.50 -9.39
N GLY A 47 13.11 -1.63 -9.13
CA GLY A 47 14.26 -2.12 -9.91
C GLY A 47 13.99 -3.51 -10.48
N ASP A 48 15.02 -4.15 -11.05
CA ASP A 48 14.93 -5.48 -11.70
C ASP A 48 14.67 -6.66 -10.72
N ASN A 49 14.36 -6.37 -9.45
CA ASN A 49 14.20 -7.35 -8.39
C ASN A 49 12.72 -7.64 -8.08
N TYR A 50 12.47 -8.76 -7.40
CA TYR A 50 11.14 -9.11 -6.91
C TYR A 50 10.63 -8.07 -5.90
N PHE A 51 9.52 -7.42 -6.23
CA PHE A 51 8.75 -6.57 -5.31
C PHE A 51 7.26 -6.91 -5.42
N MET A 52 6.60 -6.95 -4.27
CA MET A 52 5.17 -7.21 -4.19
C MET A 52 4.50 -6.10 -3.39
N PHE A 53 3.53 -5.46 -4.03
CA PHE A 53 2.76 -4.33 -3.50
C PHE A 53 1.32 -4.77 -3.23
N GLY A 54 0.81 -4.46 -2.04
CA GLY A 54 -0.59 -4.65 -1.67
C GLY A 54 -1.39 -3.39 -1.89
N PHE A 55 -2.45 -3.48 -2.69
CA PHE A 55 -3.43 -2.39 -2.84
C PHE A 55 -4.84 -2.91 -2.54
N HIS A 56 -5.60 -2.11 -1.80
CA HIS A 56 -7.00 -2.37 -1.55
C HIS A 56 -7.87 -1.55 -2.52
N PRO A 57 -8.88 -2.15 -3.17
CA PRO A 57 -9.74 -1.44 -4.11
C PRO A 57 -10.39 -0.17 -3.51
N ILE A 58 -10.73 -0.20 -2.22
CA ILE A 58 -11.33 0.95 -1.54
C ILE A 58 -10.35 2.12 -1.39
N HIS A 59 -9.07 1.85 -1.10
CA HIS A 59 -8.06 2.88 -0.98
C HIS A 59 -7.69 3.48 -2.33
N ILE A 60 -7.68 2.67 -3.40
CA ILE A 60 -7.58 3.17 -4.77
C ILE A 60 -8.79 4.05 -5.10
N PHE A 61 -10.02 3.60 -4.82
CA PHE A 61 -11.22 4.37 -5.11
C PHE A 61 -11.24 5.73 -4.41
N LEU A 62 -10.93 5.75 -3.10
CA LEU A 62 -10.90 6.96 -2.29
C LEU A 62 -9.64 7.80 -2.52
N ASN A 63 -8.63 7.27 -3.21
CA ASN A 63 -7.27 7.81 -3.22
C ASN A 63 -6.77 8.10 -1.79
N THR A 64 -6.89 7.11 -0.90
CA THR A 64 -6.61 7.26 0.53
C THR A 64 -5.17 7.67 0.78
N ALA A 65 -4.97 8.79 1.48
CA ALA A 65 -3.65 9.30 1.88
C ALA A 65 -3.41 9.25 3.40
N SER A 66 -4.48 9.11 4.21
CA SER A 66 -4.41 8.96 5.66
C SER A 66 -5.51 8.01 6.16
N LEU A 67 -5.29 7.39 7.32
CA LEU A 67 -6.32 6.55 7.97
C LEU A 67 -7.56 7.36 8.35
N GLU A 68 -7.39 8.63 8.74
CA GLU A 68 -8.49 9.53 9.06
C GLU A 68 -9.45 9.72 7.87
N GLN A 69 -8.90 9.90 6.66
CA GLN A 69 -9.72 10.00 5.45
C GLN A 69 -10.58 8.74 5.24
N TYR A 70 -9.99 7.56 5.44
CA TYR A 70 -10.70 6.29 5.32
C TYR A 70 -11.79 6.13 6.39
N GLU A 71 -11.48 6.43 7.65
CA GLU A 71 -12.47 6.33 8.74
C GLU A 71 -13.63 7.31 8.53
N ASN A 72 -13.38 8.51 8.00
CA ASN A 72 -14.42 9.47 7.63
C ASN A 72 -15.29 9.00 6.44
N ALA A 73 -14.78 8.09 5.60
CA ALA A 73 -15.51 7.53 4.46
C ALA A 73 -16.29 6.25 4.82
N LYS A 74 -15.86 5.54 5.86
CA LYS A 74 -16.39 4.25 6.33
C LYS A 74 -17.91 4.20 6.56
N PRO A 75 -18.59 5.25 7.06
CA PRO A 75 -20.04 5.25 7.18
C PRO A 75 -20.79 5.16 5.84
N PHE A 76 -20.13 5.48 4.73
CA PHE A 76 -20.74 5.63 3.40
C PHE A 76 -20.41 4.48 2.45
N MET A 77 -19.84 3.36 2.92
CA MET A 77 -19.37 2.24 2.08
C MET A 77 -20.45 1.59 1.22
N LYS A 78 -21.73 1.77 1.57
CA LYS A 78 -22.89 1.26 0.79
C LYS A 78 -23.52 2.33 -0.11
N ASP A 79 -23.04 3.57 -0.06
CA ASP A 79 -23.56 4.71 -0.80
C ASP A 79 -22.45 5.27 -1.69
N THR A 80 -22.35 4.75 -2.92
CA THR A 80 -21.28 5.12 -3.85
C THR A 80 -21.30 6.61 -4.19
N GLN A 81 -22.46 7.27 -4.14
CA GLN A 81 -22.56 8.70 -4.41
C GLN A 81 -21.87 9.49 -3.29
N LYS A 82 -22.22 9.23 -2.03
CA LYS A 82 -21.54 9.86 -0.89
C LYS A 82 -20.07 9.47 -0.79
N LEU A 83 -19.72 8.24 -1.18
CA LEU A 83 -18.34 7.78 -1.15
C LEU A 83 -17.47 8.55 -2.16
N ARG A 84 -18.02 8.93 -3.33
CA ARG A 84 -17.31 9.79 -4.29
C ARG A 84 -16.97 11.17 -3.71
N GLU A 85 -17.83 11.70 -2.86
CA GLU A 85 -17.59 12.98 -2.16
C GLU A 85 -16.46 12.88 -1.13
N LYS A 86 -16.03 11.66 -0.76
CA LYS A 86 -14.92 11.39 0.16
C LYS A 86 -13.59 11.07 -0.55
N CYS A 87 -13.58 11.04 -1.89
CA CYS A 87 -12.36 10.84 -2.66
C CYS A 87 -11.39 12.02 -2.44
N GLY A 88 -10.11 11.68 -2.24
CA GLY A 88 -9.02 12.64 -2.12
C GLY A 88 -8.31 12.89 -3.44
N ASN A 89 -7.47 13.92 -3.47
CA ASN A 89 -6.63 14.30 -4.62
C ASN A 89 -5.14 14.34 -4.28
N SER A 90 -4.73 13.74 -3.16
CA SER A 90 -3.33 13.73 -2.72
C SER A 90 -2.44 12.99 -3.72
N LEU A 91 -1.27 13.54 -4.00
CA LEU A 91 -0.23 12.85 -4.75
C LEU A 91 0.30 11.63 -4.00
N ASN A 92 0.15 11.59 -2.67
CA ASN A 92 0.58 10.47 -1.83
C ASN A 92 -0.57 9.54 -1.45
N GLY A 93 -1.70 9.65 -2.14
CA GLY A 93 -2.82 8.72 -2.00
C GLY A 93 -2.61 7.45 -2.81
N ALA A 94 -3.26 6.35 -2.40
CA ALA A 94 -3.05 5.02 -2.97
C ALA A 94 -3.26 4.97 -4.50
N LYS A 95 -4.25 5.71 -5.03
CA LYS A 95 -4.49 5.79 -6.48
C LYS A 95 -3.34 6.49 -7.19
N SER A 96 -2.95 7.67 -6.72
CA SER A 96 -1.86 8.45 -7.32
C SER A 96 -0.54 7.67 -7.30
N VAL A 97 -0.29 6.93 -6.22
CA VAL A 97 0.87 6.05 -6.09
C VAL A 97 0.82 4.90 -7.10
N LEU A 98 -0.33 4.24 -7.25
CA LEU A 98 -0.51 3.17 -8.23
C LEU A 98 -0.34 3.68 -9.67
N GLU A 99 -0.90 4.84 -9.99
CA GLU A 99 -0.75 5.48 -11.31
C GLU A 99 0.73 5.74 -11.62
N ARG A 100 1.48 6.35 -10.70
CA ARG A 100 2.94 6.54 -10.87
C ARG A 100 3.70 5.23 -11.02
N LEU A 101 3.29 4.17 -10.31
CA LEU A 101 3.94 2.87 -10.40
C LEU A 101 3.76 2.22 -11.77
N LEU A 102 2.63 2.45 -12.43
CA LEU A 102 2.29 1.85 -13.73
C LEU A 102 2.92 2.61 -14.93
N GLY A 103 3.24 3.89 -14.78
CA GLY A 103 3.80 4.74 -15.84
C GLY A 103 2.72 5.55 -16.54
#